data_AF-A0A964C344-F1
#
_entry.id   AF-A0A964C344-F1
#
_cell.length_a   1.000
_cell.length_b   1.000
_cell.length_c   1.000
_cell.angle_alpha   90.00
_cell.angle_beta   90.00
_cell.angle_gamma   90.00
#
_symmetry.space_group_name_H-M   'P 1'
#
loop_
_entity.id
_entity.type
_entity.pdbx_description
1 polymer ?
#
loop_
_entity_poly.entity_id
_entity_poly.type
_entity_poly.pdbx_seq_one_letter_code
_entity_poly.pdbx_strand_id
1 'polypeptide(L)'
;MLTSKTPVMVRKEIWTHKFAYTLLRTIMWQAVSSSEHTVFQLSFQSTRQQFNLLLTVLATTVKRHLRQWHQLLLDQVATNLLTIRPDRSEPRVLKCRPKPYPRMQEPRSILKGKQPK
;
A
#
# COMPACT_ATOMS: atom_id res chain seq x y z
N MET A 1 -0.79 -0.60 -15.31
CA MET A 1 -0.14 -0.72 -16.64
C MET A 1 -1.21 -0.35 -17.63
N LEU A 2 -0.97 0.66 -18.48
CA LEU A 2 -1.99 1.14 -19.41
C LEU A 2 -2.09 0.17 -20.58
N THR A 3 -3.29 -0.33 -20.87
CA THR A 3 -3.55 -1.33 -21.92
C THR A 3 -4.17 -0.72 -23.17
N SER A 4 -4.76 0.47 -23.04
CA SER A 4 -5.43 1.18 -24.12
C SER A 4 -4.48 1.74 -25.18
N LYS A 5 -4.87 1.68 -26.45
CA LYS A 5 -4.06 2.19 -27.59
C LYS A 5 -4.44 3.59 -28.07
N THR A 6 -5.61 4.10 -27.71
CA THR A 6 -6.07 5.43 -28.15
C THR A 6 -5.95 6.47 -27.03
N PRO A 7 -5.63 7.74 -27.34
CA PRO A 7 -5.40 8.77 -26.32
C PRO A 7 -6.66 9.07 -25.49
N VAL A 8 -7.85 8.86 -26.06
CA VAL A 8 -9.12 9.00 -25.33
C VAL A 8 -9.29 7.89 -24.29
N MET A 9 -9.00 6.64 -24.65
CA MET A 9 -9.12 5.50 -23.73
C MET A 9 -8.04 5.52 -22.65
N VAL A 10 -6.81 5.90 -23.00
CA VAL A 10 -5.72 6.09 -22.03
C VAL A 10 -6.10 7.09 -20.93
N ARG A 11 -6.72 8.22 -21.30
CA ARG A 11 -7.21 9.20 -20.31
C ARG A 11 -8.23 8.58 -19.35
N LYS A 12 -9.21 7.84 -19.86
CA LYS A 12 -10.20 7.13 -19.02
C LYS A 12 -9.52 6.13 -18.08
N GLU A 13 -8.55 5.37 -18.59
CA GLU A 13 -7.82 4.37 -17.81
C GLU A 13 -7.00 4.99 -16.67
N ILE A 14 -6.37 6.15 -16.89
CA ILE A 14 -5.68 6.88 -15.81
C ILE A 14 -6.68 7.30 -14.71
N TRP A 15 -7.85 7.82 -15.10
CA TRP A 15 -8.87 8.23 -14.15
C TRP A 15 -9.45 7.05 -13.36
N THR A 16 -9.67 5.90 -13.99
CA THR A 16 -10.13 4.70 -13.27
C THR A 16 -9.09 4.19 -12.28
N HIS A 17 -7.79 4.24 -12.62
CA HIS A 17 -6.72 3.90 -11.68
C HIS A 17 -6.67 4.87 -10.49
N LYS A 18 -6.79 6.19 -10.74
CA LYS A 18 -6.85 7.19 -9.67
C LYS A 18 -8.07 6.99 -8.77
N PHE A 19 -9.22 6.68 -9.36
CA PHE A 19 -10.44 6.38 -8.63
C PHE A 19 -10.28 5.14 -7.75
N ALA A 20 -9.80 4.02 -8.30
CA ALA A 20 -9.57 2.79 -7.56
C ALA A 20 -8.56 2.98 -6.42
N TYR A 21 -7.46 3.71 -6.67
CA TYR A 21 -6.49 4.06 -5.63
C TYR A 21 -7.14 4.86 -4.50
N THR A 22 -7.92 5.89 -4.86
CA THR A 22 -8.58 6.77 -3.88
C THR A 22 -9.58 5.97 -3.05
N LEU A 23 -10.40 5.12 -3.69
CA LEU A 23 -11.37 4.25 -3.03
C LEU A 23 -10.70 3.31 -2.01
N LEU A 24 -9.64 2.62 -2.41
CA LEU A 24 -8.91 1.74 -1.49
C LEU A 24 -8.27 2.54 -0.35
N ARG A 25 -7.75 3.75 -0.61
CA ARG A 25 -7.20 4.62 0.44
C ARG A 25 -8.26 5.14 1.40
N THR A 26 -9.46 5.45 0.94
CA THR A 26 -10.56 5.84 1.84
C THR A 26 -10.99 4.68 2.73
N ILE A 27 -11.03 3.45 2.22
CA ILE A 27 -11.31 2.25 3.00
C ILE A 27 -10.23 2.04 4.07
N MET A 28 -8.94 2.15 3.71
CA MET A 28 -7.84 2.05 4.68
C MET A 28 -7.92 3.15 5.75
N TRP A 29 -8.28 4.38 5.36
CA TRP A 29 -8.42 5.50 6.31
C TRP A 29 -9.58 5.26 7.30
N GLN A 30 -10.71 4.77 6.80
CA GLN A 30 -11.86 4.40 7.64
C GLN A 30 -11.55 3.24 8.57
N ALA A 31 -10.81 2.23 8.11
CA ALA A 31 -10.43 1.07 8.93
C ALA A 31 -9.55 1.45 10.12
N VAL A 32 -8.73 2.50 9.95
CA VAL A 32 -7.85 3.00 11.01
C VAL A 32 -8.52 4.01 11.94
N SER A 33 -9.64 4.61 11.53
CA SER A 33 -10.29 5.70 12.28
C SER A 33 -10.69 5.34 13.71
N SER A 34 -10.84 4.06 14.03
CA SER A 34 -11.17 3.56 15.37
C SER A 34 -10.03 2.79 16.03
N SER A 35 -8.81 2.86 15.47
CA SER A 35 -7.63 2.11 15.92
C SER A 35 -6.44 3.04 16.19
N GLU A 36 -5.49 2.60 17.01
CA GLU A 36 -4.23 3.31 17.27
C GLU A 36 -3.21 3.22 16.11
N HIS A 37 -3.54 2.48 15.04
CA HIS A 37 -2.64 2.28 13.91
C HIS A 37 -2.57 3.51 13.01
N THR A 38 -1.59 3.54 12.10
CA THR A 38 -1.55 4.55 11.04
C THR A 38 -1.91 3.91 9.70
N VAL A 39 -2.52 4.67 8.79
CA VAL A 39 -2.85 4.19 7.42
C VAL A 39 -1.63 3.61 6.69
N PHE A 40 -0.42 4.11 6.97
CA PHE A 40 0.82 3.60 6.38
C PHE A 40 1.24 2.21 6.90
N GLN A 41 0.71 1.79 8.04
CA GLN A 41 0.95 0.46 8.59
C GLN A 41 0.05 -0.60 7.94
N LEU A 42 -1.02 -0.21 7.24
CA LEU A 42 -1.90 -1.17 6.57
C LEU A 42 -1.34 -1.63 5.21
N SER A 43 -1.54 -2.90 4.89
CA SER A 43 -1.15 -3.47 3.61
C SER A 43 -2.15 -3.12 2.50
N PHE A 44 -1.77 -2.22 1.59
CA PHE A 44 -2.59 -1.88 0.41
C PHE A 44 -2.96 -3.11 -0.44
N GLN A 45 -2.04 -4.07 -0.57
CA GLN A 45 -2.29 -5.29 -1.33
C GLN A 45 -3.34 -6.18 -0.64
N SER A 46 -3.26 -6.32 0.68
CA SER A 46 -4.26 -7.09 1.44
C SER A 46 -5.63 -6.41 1.39
N THR A 47 -5.68 -5.08 1.53
CA THR A 47 -6.93 -4.31 1.34
C THR A 47 -7.55 -4.55 -0.02
N ARG A 48 -6.75 -4.56 -1.10
CA ARG A 48 -7.24 -4.85 -2.45
C ARG A 48 -7.80 -6.26 -2.58
N GLN A 49 -7.12 -7.26 -1.99
CA GLN A 49 -7.60 -8.65 -2.00
C GLN A 49 -8.92 -8.79 -1.24
N GLN A 50 -9.01 -8.22 -0.04
CA GLN A 50 -10.23 -8.27 0.77
C GLN A 50 -11.40 -7.53 0.12
N PHE A 51 -11.12 -6.35 -0.45
CA PHE A 51 -12.12 -5.60 -1.21
C PHE A 51 -12.66 -6.42 -2.39
N ASN A 52 -11.77 -7.03 -3.18
CA ASN A 52 -12.19 -7.86 -4.32
C ASN A 52 -12.99 -9.10 -3.89
N LEU A 53 -12.63 -9.73 -2.77
CA LEU A 53 -13.36 -10.87 -2.21
C LEU A 53 -14.80 -10.49 -1.86
N LEU A 54 -14.99 -9.31 -1.24
CA LEU A 54 -16.29 -8.84 -0.80
C LEU A 54 -17.05 -8.03 -1.86
N LEU A 55 -16.45 -7.72 -3.00
CA LEU A 55 -17.02 -6.84 -4.02
C LEU A 55 -18.37 -7.34 -4.55
N THR A 56 -18.47 -8.62 -4.84
CA THR A 56 -19.71 -9.25 -5.35
C THR A 56 -20.81 -9.24 -4.29
N VAL A 57 -20.45 -9.48 -3.03
CA VAL A 57 -21.37 -9.42 -1.89
C VAL A 57 -21.86 -8.00 -1.69
N LEU A 58 -20.96 -7.02 -1.65
CA LEU A 58 -21.31 -5.60 -1.51
C LEU A 58 -22.20 -5.09 -2.65
N ALA A 59 -22.01 -5.61 -3.87
CA ALA A 59 -22.81 -5.24 -5.05
C ALA A 59 -24.22 -5.86 -5.07
N THR A 60 -24.40 -7.06 -4.52
CA THR A 60 -25.67 -7.81 -4.59
C THR A 60 -26.48 -7.77 -3.30
N THR A 61 -25.90 -7.30 -2.19
CA THR A 61 -26.53 -7.30 -0.87
C THR A 61 -27.66 -6.26 -0.76
N VAL A 62 -28.71 -6.63 -0.03
CA VAL A 62 -29.82 -5.73 0.33
C VAL A 62 -29.32 -4.61 1.25
N LYS A 63 -29.80 -3.37 1.03
CA LYS A 63 -29.39 -2.15 1.76
C LYS A 63 -29.30 -2.31 3.29
N ARG A 64 -30.18 -3.12 3.89
CA ARG A 64 -30.21 -3.40 5.33
C ARG A 64 -28.91 -4.02 5.86
N HIS A 65 -28.28 -4.90 5.09
CA HIS A 65 -27.07 -5.63 5.49
C HIS A 65 -25.78 -4.98 4.97
N LEU A 66 -25.88 -4.00 4.06
CA LEU A 66 -24.72 -3.36 3.45
C LEU A 66 -23.79 -2.71 4.50
N ARG A 67 -24.35 -2.12 5.55
CA ARG A 67 -23.56 -1.55 6.66
C ARG A 67 -22.75 -2.62 7.40
N GLN A 68 -23.33 -3.80 7.62
CA GLN A 68 -22.66 -4.91 8.32
C GLN A 68 -21.50 -5.45 7.49
N TRP A 69 -21.70 -5.67 6.18
CA TRP A 69 -20.63 -6.10 5.28
C TRP A 69 -19.53 -5.07 5.11
N HIS A 70 -19.91 -3.78 5.10
CA HIS A 70 -18.92 -2.70 5.09
C HIS A 70 -18.08 -2.69 6.37
N GLN A 71 -18.71 -2.85 7.55
CA GLN A 71 -17.98 -2.95 8.81
C GLN A 71 -17.04 -4.17 8.82
N LEU A 72 -17.52 -5.32 8.35
CA LEU A 72 -16.69 -6.52 8.22
C LEU A 72 -15.48 -6.29 7.30
N LEU A 73 -15.66 -5.57 6.19
CA LEU A 73 -14.54 -5.17 5.33
C LEU A 73 -13.52 -4.32 6.09
N LEU A 74 -13.98 -3.32 6.85
CA LEU A 74 -13.09 -2.44 7.62
C LEU A 74 -12.31 -3.21 8.69
N ASP A 75 -12.98 -4.11 9.43
CA ASP A 75 -12.34 -4.93 10.46
C ASP A 75 -11.25 -5.83 9.86
N GLN A 76 -11.55 -6.48 8.74
CA GLN A 76 -10.58 -7.33 8.03
C GLN A 76 -9.41 -6.53 7.44
N VAL A 77 -9.63 -5.28 7.07
CA VAL A 77 -8.54 -4.40 6.64
C VAL A 77 -7.67 -4.00 7.82
N ALA A 78 -8.28 -3.66 8.97
CA ALA A 78 -7.58 -3.21 10.17
C ALA A 78 -6.64 -4.28 10.76
N THR A 79 -6.97 -5.58 10.62
CA THR A 79 -6.13 -6.68 11.10
C THR A 79 -4.87 -6.92 10.27
N ASN A 80 -4.84 -6.44 9.02
CA ASN A 80 -3.77 -6.72 8.06
C ASN A 80 -2.68 -5.65 8.07
N LEU A 81 -1.85 -5.68 9.11
CA LEU A 81 -0.71 -4.79 9.29
C LEU A 81 0.54 -5.28 8.55
N LEU A 82 1.32 -4.32 8.04
CA LEU A 82 2.65 -4.54 7.51
C LEU A 82 3.63 -4.78 8.67
N THR A 83 4.51 -5.76 8.50
CA THR A 83 5.57 -6.00 9.46
C THR A 83 6.61 -4.89 9.40
N ILE A 84 7.00 -4.37 10.58
CA ILE A 84 8.10 -3.42 10.70
C ILE A 84 9.40 -4.17 10.38
N ARG A 85 10.16 -3.67 9.39
CA ARG A 85 11.46 -4.22 8.99
C ARG A 85 12.52 -3.15 9.22
N PRO A 86 13.03 -3.01 10.45
CA PRO A 86 13.91 -1.90 10.81
C PRO A 86 15.21 -1.88 9.98
N ASP A 87 15.71 -3.06 9.57
CA ASP A 87 16.98 -3.18 8.85
C ASP A 87 16.89 -2.96 7.34
N ARG A 88 15.77 -2.43 6.81
CA ARG A 88 15.54 -2.30 5.36
C ARG A 88 16.27 -1.12 4.72
N SER A 89 16.73 -0.16 5.53
CA SER A 89 17.60 0.92 5.05
C SER A 89 19.05 0.42 5.02
N GLU A 90 19.61 0.31 3.82
CA GLU A 90 21.02 0.00 3.61
C GLU A 90 21.75 1.25 3.12
N PRO A 91 23.02 1.45 3.53
CA PRO A 91 23.79 2.59 3.08
C PRO A 91 23.96 2.55 1.56
N ARG A 92 23.72 3.70 0.92
CA ARG A 92 23.79 3.86 -0.54
C ARG A 92 25.25 3.97 -1.02
N VAL A 93 25.99 2.88 -0.86
CA VAL A 93 27.41 2.73 -1.19
C VAL A 93 27.65 1.47 -2.04
N LEU A 94 28.71 1.45 -2.82
CA LEU A 94 29.08 0.31 -3.67
C LEU A 94 30.18 -0.51 -3.03
N LYS A 95 30.10 -1.84 -3.13
CA LYS A 95 31.21 -2.72 -2.74
C LYS A 95 32.40 -2.57 -3.70
N CYS A 96 32.22 -2.89 -4.99
CA CYS A 96 33.35 -2.91 -5.94
C CYS A 96 33.04 -2.42 -7.37
N ARG A 97 31.79 -2.08 -7.72
CA ARG A 97 31.40 -1.78 -9.12
C ARG A 97 31.65 -0.30 -9.49
N PRO A 98 32.08 0.04 -10.73
CA PRO A 98 32.12 1.42 -11.20
C PRO A 98 30.70 1.93 -11.52
N LYS A 99 30.13 2.69 -10.61
CA LYS A 99 28.94 3.53 -10.77
C LYS A 99 29.18 4.83 -9.97
N PRO A 100 28.49 5.95 -10.24
CA PRO A 100 28.70 7.22 -9.54
C PRO A 100 28.10 7.20 -8.12
N TYR A 101 28.56 6.29 -7.27
CA TYR A 101 28.22 6.22 -5.85
C TYR A 101 29.50 5.99 -5.04
N PRO A 102 29.55 6.48 -3.79
CA PRO A 102 30.69 6.27 -2.91
C PRO A 102 30.99 4.78 -2.71
N ARG A 103 32.28 4.44 -2.57
CA ARG A 103 32.71 3.08 -2.23
C ARG A 103 32.45 2.79 -0.75
N MET A 104 32.15 1.53 -0.44
CA MET A 104 31.99 1.02 0.92
C MET A 104 33.37 0.86 1.56
N GLN A 105 33.80 1.88 2.32
CA GLN A 105 35.10 1.89 3.02
C GLN A 105 35.03 1.27 4.42
N GLU A 106 33.82 1.12 4.96
CA GLU A 106 33.59 0.59 6.31
C GLU A 106 32.57 -0.56 6.26
N PRO A 107 32.59 -1.48 7.24
CA PRO A 107 31.53 -2.47 7.44
C PRO A 107 30.14 -1.83 7.49
N ARG A 108 29.14 -2.53 6.94
CA ARG A 108 27.76 -2.04 6.83
C ARG A 108 27.15 -1.63 8.17
N SER A 109 27.45 -2.34 9.25
CA SER A 109 26.95 -2.03 10.60
C SER A 109 27.36 -0.63 11.06
N ILE A 110 28.61 -0.23 10.79
CA ILE A 110 29.14 1.09 11.14
C ILE A 110 28.48 2.17 10.28
N LEU A 111 28.38 1.92 8.96
CA LEU A 111 27.76 2.87 8.04
C LEU A 111 26.27 3.10 8.34
N LYS A 112 25.52 2.08 8.75
CA LYS A 112 24.11 2.22 9.18
C LYS A 112 23.96 3.16 10.38
N GLY A 113 24.90 3.15 11.32
CA GLY A 113 24.89 4.06 12.48
C GLY A 113 25.24 5.52 12.16
N LYS A 114 25.90 5.77 11.01
CA LYS A 114 26.29 7.12 10.57
C LYS A 114 25.26 7.82 9.69
N GLN A 115 24.22 7.11 9.21
CA GLN A 115 23.19 7.74 8.40
C GLN A 115 22.28 8.62 9.27
N PRO A 116 21.87 9.81 8.79
CA PRO A 116 20.86 10.58 9.49
C PRO A 116 19.56 9.76 9.59
N LYS A 117 18.94 9.77 10.77
CA LYS A 117 17.63 9.16 11.03
C LYS A 117 16.54 9.85 10.21
#